data_AF-H0I096-F1
#
_entry.id   AF-H0I096-F1
#
_cell.length_a   1.000
_cell.length_b   1.000
_cell.length_c   1.000
_cell.angle_alpha   90.00
_cell.angle_beta   90.00
_cell.angle_gamma   90.00
#
_symmetry.space_group_name_H-M   'P 1'
#
loop_
_entity.id
_entity.type
_entity.pdbx_description
1 polymer ?
#
loop_
_entity_poly.entity_id
_entity_poly.type
_entity_poly.pdbx_seq_one_letter_code
_entity_poly.pdbx_strand_id
1 'polypeptide(L)'
;MGQRAQPSGHYLTEDDAALVKGMIARGDRQHDIAAWFGVNGGRIGEIATGYRFGDVEAAPTQLLPPPGPYLSGRQTAVLLAALSKARNALDGAEAFIRATA
;
A
#
# COMPACT_ATOMS: atom_id res chain seq x y z
N MET A 1 -0.43 33.01 3.65
CA MET A 1 -1.21 31.79 3.35
C MET A 1 -0.34 30.90 2.48
N GLY A 2 -0.12 29.64 2.87
CA GLY A 2 0.77 28.72 2.15
C GLY A 2 0.12 28.17 0.88
N GLN A 3 0.90 28.06 -0.20
CA GLN A 3 0.47 27.46 -1.45
C GLN A 3 0.17 25.96 -1.22
N ARG A 4 -0.99 25.47 -1.69
CA ARG A 4 -1.35 24.05 -1.54
C ARG A 4 -0.42 23.19 -2.39
N ALA A 5 -0.05 22.02 -1.89
CA ALA A 5 0.63 21.01 -2.69
C ALA A 5 -0.21 20.62 -3.91
N GLN A 6 0.47 20.27 -5.01
CA GLN A 6 -0.20 19.77 -6.20
C GLN A 6 -0.97 18.47 -5.88
N PRO A 7 -2.12 18.22 -6.55
CA PRO A 7 -2.84 16.96 -6.40
C PRO A 7 -1.94 15.78 -6.75
N SER A 8 -1.99 14.70 -5.96
CA SER A 8 -1.17 13.50 -6.17
C SER A 8 -1.55 12.68 -7.41
N GLY A 9 -2.68 12.98 -8.06
CA GLY A 9 -3.20 12.20 -9.18
C GLY A 9 -3.72 10.80 -8.81
N HIS A 10 -3.62 10.39 -7.55
CA HIS A 10 -4.13 9.11 -7.07
C HIS A 10 -5.58 9.24 -6.59
N TYR A 11 -6.48 8.56 -7.29
CA TYR A 11 -7.90 8.53 -6.99
C TYR A 11 -8.35 7.08 -6.77
N LEU A 12 -9.18 6.87 -5.74
CA LEU A 12 -9.84 5.58 -5.52
C LEU A 12 -10.97 5.41 -6.54
N THR A 13 -11.10 4.20 -7.06
CA THR A 13 -12.17 3.74 -7.94
C THR A 13 -13.32 3.11 -7.16
N GLU A 14 -14.38 2.68 -7.83
CA GLU A 14 -15.47 1.91 -7.21
C GLU A 14 -14.97 0.55 -6.69
N ASP A 15 -14.11 -0.14 -7.45
CA ASP A 15 -13.50 -1.40 -7.01
C ASP A 15 -12.63 -1.20 -5.76
N ASP A 16 -11.85 -0.11 -5.71
CA ASP A 16 -11.08 0.24 -4.52
C ASP A 16 -12.01 0.51 -3.33
N ALA A 17 -13.14 1.20 -3.56
CA ALA A 17 -14.11 1.49 -2.50
C ALA A 17 -14.77 0.22 -1.96
N ALA A 18 -15.07 -0.77 -2.81
CA ALA A 18 -15.57 -2.08 -2.38
C ALA A 18 -14.55 -2.78 -1.46
N LEU A 19 -13.27 -2.77 -1.83
CA LEU A 19 -12.19 -3.32 -1.01
C LEU A 19 -12.04 -2.55 0.32
N VAL A 20 -12.03 -1.22 0.30
CA VAL A 20 -11.96 -0.38 1.50
C VAL A 20 -13.10 -0.70 2.46
N LYS A 21 -14.34 -0.78 1.97
CA LYS A 21 -15.52 -1.12 2.79
C LYS A 21 -15.40 -2.53 3.38
N GLY A 22 -14.93 -3.50 2.59
CA GLY A 22 -14.67 -4.85 3.09
C GLY A 22 -13.58 -4.90 4.16
N MET A 23 -12.49 -4.14 4.00
CA MET A 23 -11.43 -4.01 5.01
C MET A 23 -11.94 -3.35 6.29
N ILE A 24 -12.76 -2.31 6.20
CA ILE A 24 -13.43 -1.69 7.36
C ILE A 24 -14.33 -2.70 8.07
N ALA A 25 -15.16 -3.44 7.32
CA ALA A 25 -16.05 -4.46 7.86
C ALA A 25 -15.29 -5.61 8.55
N ARG A 26 -14.10 -5.95 8.04
CA ARG A 26 -13.17 -6.90 8.68
C ARG A 26 -12.59 -6.39 10.00
N GLY A 27 -12.61 -5.08 10.24
CA GLY A 27 -12.07 -4.44 11.44
C GLY A 27 -10.68 -3.81 11.25
N ASP A 28 -10.22 -3.66 10.00
CA ASP A 28 -8.93 -3.03 9.71
C ASP A 28 -8.94 -1.54 10.09
N ARG A 29 -7.79 -1.03 10.55
CA ARG A 29 -7.65 0.38 10.93
C ARG A 29 -7.58 1.25 9.68
N GLN A 30 -8.34 2.35 9.65
CA GLN A 30 -8.38 3.24 8.47
C GLN A 30 -7.02 3.79 8.03
N HIS A 31 -6.07 3.98 8.95
CA HIS A 31 -4.71 4.41 8.58
C HIS A 31 -3.89 3.30 7.90
N ASP A 32 -4.11 2.03 8.27
CA ASP A 32 -3.50 0.89 7.59
C ASP A 32 -4.12 0.74 6.19
N ILE A 33 -5.45 0.86 6.09
CA ILE A 33 -6.15 0.88 4.79
C ILE A 33 -5.60 2.02 3.91
N ALA A 34 -5.45 3.23 4.45
CA ALA A 34 -4.90 4.35 3.71
C ALA A 34 -3.46 4.09 3.22
N ALA A 35 -2.64 3.44 4.05
CA ALA A 35 -1.29 3.05 3.67
C ALA A 35 -1.27 2.02 2.54
N TRP A 36 -2.20 1.05 2.53
CA TRP A 36 -2.34 0.07 1.45
C TRP A 36 -2.58 0.73 0.09
N PHE A 37 -3.52 1.69 0.04
CA PHE A 37 -3.88 2.38 -1.20
C PHE A 37 -2.98 3.58 -1.53
N GLY A 38 -2.05 3.96 -0.65
CA GLY A 38 -1.19 5.13 -0.86
C GLY A 38 -1.97 6.45 -0.91
N VAL A 39 -3.06 6.58 -0.14
CA VAL A 39 -3.94 7.76 -0.14
C VAL A 39 -3.95 8.47 1.22
N ASN A 40 -4.45 9.70 1.23
CA ASN A 40 -4.71 10.43 2.48
C ASN A 40 -5.81 9.72 3.29
N GLY A 41 -5.62 9.58 4.61
CA GLY A 41 -6.59 8.91 5.50
C GLY A 41 -8.01 9.49 5.45
N GLY A 42 -8.15 10.79 5.17
CA GLY A 42 -9.45 11.42 4.95
C GLY A 42 -10.25 10.79 3.80
N ARG A 43 -9.59 10.25 2.76
CA ARG A 43 -10.25 9.54 1.66
C ARG A 43 -10.87 8.22 2.09
N ILE A 44 -10.20 7.51 3.01
CA ILE A 44 -10.77 6.31 3.62
C ILE A 44 -11.95 6.70 4.52
N GLY A 45 -11.85 7.80 5.26
CA GLY A 45 -12.96 8.36 6.05
C GLY A 45 -14.19 8.71 5.22
N GLU A 46 -14.00 9.32 4.04
CA GLU A 46 -15.09 9.63 3.09
C GLU A 46 -15.83 8.38 2.59
N ILE A 47 -15.13 7.26 2.40
CA ILE A 47 -15.73 5.97 2.04
C ILE A 47 -16.42 5.34 3.24
N ALA A 48 -15.79 5.39 4.42
CA ALA A 48 -16.32 4.83 5.65
C ALA A 48 -17.66 5.44 6.06
N THR A 49 -17.86 6.73 5.80
CA THR A 49 -19.13 7.43 6.07
C THR A 49 -20.15 7.32 4.95
N GLY A 50 -19.78 6.73 3.80
CA GLY A 50 -20.60 6.68 2.60
C GLY A 50 -20.70 8.01 1.84
N TYR A 51 -19.93 9.05 2.22
CA TYR A 51 -19.89 10.33 1.50
C TYR A 51 -19.43 10.16 0.04
N ARG A 52 -18.48 9.26 -0.19
CA ARG A 52 -18.10 8.80 -1.53
C ARG A 52 -18.42 7.32 -1.68
N PHE A 53 -18.85 6.94 -2.87
CA PHE A 53 -19.14 5.56 -3.23
C PHE A 53 -20.21 4.92 -2.32
N GLY A 54 -21.23 5.71 -1.90
CA GLY A 54 -22.28 5.25 -1.00
C GLY A 54 -22.94 3.95 -1.45
N ASP A 55 -23.24 3.85 -2.75
CA ASP A 55 -23.95 2.73 -3.37
C ASP A 55 -23.08 1.49 -3.66
N VAL A 56 -21.75 1.57 -3.45
CA VAL A 56 -20.84 0.46 -3.71
C VAL A 56 -20.90 -0.56 -2.57
N GLU A 57 -21.19 -1.82 -2.89
CA GLU A 57 -21.19 -2.89 -1.89
C GLU A 57 -19.79 -3.27 -1.42
N ALA A 58 -19.67 -3.76 -0.19
CA ALA A 58 -18.40 -4.21 0.35
C ALA A 58 -17.92 -5.49 -0.37
N ALA A 59 -16.63 -5.54 -0.71
CA ALA A 59 -16.03 -6.75 -1.27
C ALA A 59 -16.02 -7.89 -0.22
N PRO A 60 -16.22 -9.15 -0.64
CA PRO A 60 -16.16 -10.30 0.26
C PRO A 60 -14.75 -10.51 0.80
N THR A 61 -14.65 -11.08 2.01
CA THR A 61 -13.39 -11.28 2.75
C THR A 61 -12.29 -11.98 1.93
N GLN A 62 -12.66 -12.89 1.05
CA GLN A 62 -11.75 -13.68 0.20
C GLN A 62 -11.02 -12.85 -0.85
N LEU A 63 -11.57 -11.68 -1.23
CA LEU A 63 -10.97 -10.76 -2.20
C LEU A 63 -10.16 -9.65 -1.52
N LEU A 64 -10.21 -9.56 -0.19
CA LEU A 64 -9.51 -8.52 0.54
C LEU A 64 -8.01 -8.80 0.56
N PRO A 65 -7.17 -7.75 0.53
CA PRO A 65 -5.75 -7.92 0.80
C PRO A 65 -5.51 -8.48 2.21
N PRO A 66 -4.30 -9.01 2.50
CA PRO A 66 -3.96 -9.48 3.84
C PRO A 66 -4.18 -8.39 4.89
N PRO A 67 -4.61 -8.73 6.12
CA PRO A 67 -4.78 -7.73 7.17
C PRO A 67 -3.44 -7.08 7.52
N GLY A 68 -3.47 -5.77 7.75
CA GLY A 68 -2.31 -4.98 8.17
C GLY A 68 -1.84 -5.29 9.60
N PRO A 69 -0.84 -4.54 10.11
CA PRO A 69 -0.29 -3.30 9.54
C PRO A 69 0.61 -3.54 8.33
N TYR A 70 0.61 -2.59 7.39
CA TYR A 70 1.49 -2.64 6.21
C TYR A 70 2.82 -1.95 6.49
N LEU A 71 3.82 -2.27 5.67
CA LEU A 71 5.14 -1.66 5.78
C LEU A 71 5.06 -0.15 5.62
N SER A 72 5.63 0.57 6.58
CA SER A 72 5.83 2.02 6.43
C SER A 72 6.80 2.30 5.29
N GLY A 73 6.74 3.53 4.74
CA GLY A 73 7.72 3.98 3.74
C GLY A 73 9.17 3.86 4.23
N ARG A 74 9.42 4.09 5.53
CA ARG A 74 10.74 3.92 6.15
C ARG A 74 11.19 2.46 6.13
N GLN A 75 10.33 1.51 6.51
CA GLN A 75 10.65 0.08 6.48
C GLN A 75 10.86 -0.40 5.04
N THR A 76 10.06 0.08 4.10
CA THR A 76 10.21 -0.23 2.67
C THR A 76 11.58 0.24 2.15
N ALA A 77 12.02 1.45 2.49
CA ALA A 77 13.35 1.95 2.11
C ALA A 77 14.49 1.07 2.67
N VAL A 78 14.38 0.64 3.93
CA VAL A 78 15.36 -0.27 4.56
C VAL A 78 15.41 -1.62 3.83
N LEU A 79 14.24 -2.18 3.50
CA LEU A 79 14.14 -3.46 2.79
C LEU A 79 14.73 -3.37 1.38
N LEU A 80 14.46 -2.29 0.64
CA LEU A 80 15.03 -2.08 -0.70
C LEU A 80 16.56 -1.96 -0.66
N ALA A 81 17.10 -1.27 0.34
CA ALA A 81 18.54 -1.17 0.54
C ALA A 81 19.16 -2.53 0.87
N ALA A 82 18.53 -3.30 1.76
CA ALA A 82 18.97 -4.64 2.13
C ALA A 82 18.93 -5.61 0.93
N LEU A 83 17.86 -5.56 0.11
CA LEU A 83 17.72 -6.37 -1.08
C LEU A 83 18.78 -6.04 -2.13
N SER A 84 19.03 -4.75 -2.36
CA SER A 84 20.10 -4.29 -3.26
C SER A 84 21.47 -4.80 -2.81
N LYS A 85 21.76 -4.73 -1.50
CA LYS A 85 23.00 -5.27 -0.93
C LYS A 85 23.13 -6.78 -1.14
N ALA A 86 22.04 -7.52 -0.91
CA ALA A 86 22.02 -8.97 -1.11
C ALA A 86 22.27 -9.35 -2.57
N ARG A 87 21.63 -8.65 -3.52
CA ARG A 87 21.86 -8.85 -4.96
C ARG A 87 23.34 -8.63 -5.31
N ASN A 88 23.93 -7.51 -4.89
CA ASN A 88 25.33 -7.21 -5.22
C ASN A 88 26.30 -8.27 -4.65
N ALA A 89 25.99 -8.85 -3.49
CA ALA A 89 26.79 -9.92 -2.91
C ALA A 89 26.71 -11.21 -3.74
N LEU A 90 25.52 -11.56 -4.24
CA LEU A 90 25.32 -12.70 -5.14
C LEU A 90 26.06 -12.50 -6.47
N ASP A 91 25.92 -11.32 -7.08
CA ASP A 91 26.60 -10.98 -8.34
C ASP A 91 28.13 -11.09 -8.19
N GLY A 92 28.67 -10.63 -7.05
CA GLY A 92 30.09 -10.76 -6.73
C GLY A 92 30.55 -12.21 -6.55
N ALA A 93 29.74 -13.05 -5.89
CA ALA A 93 30.04 -14.47 -5.75
C ALA A 93 30.01 -15.20 -7.10
N GLU A 94 29.06 -14.89 -7.97
CA GLU A 94 28.99 -15.45 -9.33
C GLU A 94 30.21 -15.06 -10.16
N ALA A 95 30.61 -13.77 -10.13
CA ALA A 95 31.80 -13.30 -10.83
C ALA A 95 33.07 -14.00 -10.35
N PHE A 96 33.19 -14.25 -9.04
CA PHE A 96 34.31 -14.99 -8.46
C PHE A 96 34.38 -16.43 -9.01
N ILE A 97 33.26 -17.17 -8.97
CA ILE A 97 33.20 -18.56 -9.47
C ILE A 97 33.60 -18.62 -10.95
N ARG A 98 33.08 -17.71 -11.78
CA ARG A 98 33.41 -17.66 -13.22
C ARG A 98 34.88 -17.33 -13.50
N ALA A 99 35.56 -16.62 -12.60
CA ALA A 99 36.98 -16.28 -12.75
C ALA A 99 37.92 -17.40 -12.25
N THR A 100 37.42 -18.34 -11.44
CA THR A 100 38.20 -19.46 -10.89
C THR A 100 37.90 -20.81 -11.56
N ALA A 101 36.89 -20.87 -12.43
CA ALA A 101 36.58 -22.00 -13.31
C ALA A 101 37.34 -21.87 -14.64
#